data_AF-A0AA85KBE1-F1
#
_entry.id   AF-A0AA85KBE1-F1
#
_cell.length_a   1.000
_cell.length_b   1.000
_cell.length_c   1.000
_cell.angle_alpha   90.00
_cell.angle_beta   90.00
_cell.angle_gamma   90.00
#
_symmetry.space_group_name_H-M   'P 1'
#
loop_
_entity.id
_entity.type
_entity.pdbx_description
1 polymer ?
#
loop_
_entity_poly.entity_id
_entity_poly.type
_entity_poly.pdbx_seq_one_letter_code
_entity_poly.pdbx_strand_id
1 'polypeptide(L)'
;MVTNSSGMRIVLKAEMAKACISVMIAPLVNYFQEGGYTPSVLMKDNYAWRILRSGITEKYGLTDESDKKKAMLVTGHWVSKSVVFHMATKHRQLRHPIRPVKIIGYEQSLKTLDISKYFFYVPVGFTNTRIAYMIANRMVRSVCIPLFEDFSELIELQQLYCQIISDPFHYHIDAEYLTNSPKKKITDTSKNRFSRLTTYLNIFEPRSELLLYPQLCVNGKTREKYYFDYNDHLENTLSVIYTEIYMPSGNHLQDVLKDVCKISVKFPPEDNMLKDCWEKYVVDEKIQQSILHYYQSRSPRVPR
;
A
#
# COMPACT_ATOMS: atom_id res chain seq x y z
N MET A 1 21.84 -29.94 37.86
CA MET A 1 20.81 -28.99 38.31
C MET A 1 19.60 -29.12 37.43
N VAL A 2 18.53 -29.73 37.94
CA VAL A 2 17.23 -29.81 37.25
C VAL A 2 16.53 -28.48 37.48
N THR A 3 16.38 -27.67 36.43
CA THR A 3 15.61 -26.43 36.49
C THR A 3 14.13 -26.78 36.57
N ASN A 4 13.53 -26.59 37.75
CA ASN A 4 12.10 -26.77 37.96
C ASN A 4 11.31 -25.87 37.00
N SER A 5 10.31 -26.46 36.35
CA SER A 5 9.36 -25.80 35.44
C SER A 5 8.58 -24.64 36.07
N SER A 6 8.61 -24.49 37.40
CA SER A 6 8.07 -23.35 38.14
C SER A 6 8.91 -22.08 38.02
N GLY A 7 10.23 -22.19 37.79
CA GLY A 7 11.11 -21.02 37.64
C GLY A 7 10.91 -20.27 36.31
N MET A 8 10.56 -20.97 35.24
CA MET A 8 10.24 -20.36 33.94
C MET A 8 8.87 -19.68 33.89
N ARG A 9 7.94 -20.01 34.82
CA ARG A 9 6.59 -19.44 34.85
C ARG A 9 6.53 -17.97 35.27
N ILE A 10 7.63 -17.39 35.77
CA ILE A 10 7.65 -16.05 36.40
C ILE A 10 8.30 -14.96 35.50
N VAL A 11 8.90 -15.31 34.35
CA VAL A 11 9.93 -14.44 33.74
C VAL A 11 9.42 -13.37 32.76
N LEU A 12 8.29 -13.57 32.07
CA LEU A 12 7.83 -12.66 31.01
C LEU A 12 6.56 -11.91 31.41
N LYS A 13 6.72 -10.63 31.76
CA LYS A 13 5.61 -9.66 31.90
C LYS A 13 4.79 -9.60 30.60
N ALA A 14 3.49 -9.35 30.70
CA ALA A 14 2.59 -9.29 29.54
C ALA A 14 3.06 -8.29 28.46
N GLU A 15 3.61 -7.14 28.85
CA GLU A 15 4.17 -6.15 27.91
C GLU A 15 5.39 -6.69 27.16
N MET A 16 6.26 -7.43 27.83
CA MET A 16 7.43 -8.06 27.22
C MET A 16 6.99 -9.19 26.27
N ALA A 17 5.99 -9.99 26.66
CA ALA A 17 5.40 -10.99 25.78
C ALA A 17 4.81 -10.38 24.51
N LYS A 18 4.08 -9.25 24.61
CA LYS A 18 3.58 -8.49 23.46
C LYS A 18 4.71 -7.97 22.58
N ALA A 19 5.78 -7.45 23.18
CA ALA A 19 6.95 -6.98 22.44
C ALA A 19 7.63 -8.13 21.67
N CYS A 20 7.87 -9.27 22.32
CA CYS A 20 8.42 -10.46 21.68
C CYS A 20 7.55 -10.94 20.52
N ILE A 21 6.23 -11.00 20.70
CA ILE A 21 5.30 -11.40 19.64
C ILE A 21 5.37 -10.43 18.45
N SER A 22 5.37 -9.12 18.69
CA SER A 22 5.50 -8.12 17.63
C SER A 22 6.80 -8.30 16.85
N VAL A 23 7.93 -8.54 17.53
CA VAL A 23 9.24 -8.81 16.90
C VAL A 23 9.25 -10.13 16.15
N MET A 24 8.52 -11.16 16.60
CA MET A 24 8.38 -12.45 15.92
C MET A 24 7.48 -12.40 14.68
N ILE A 25 6.43 -11.57 14.69
CA ILE A 25 5.47 -11.45 13.59
C ILE A 25 5.97 -10.49 12.50
N ALA A 26 6.63 -9.40 12.88
CA ALA A 26 7.21 -8.42 11.96
C ALA A 26 8.02 -9.02 10.79
N PRO A 27 8.98 -9.94 10.99
CA PRO A 27 9.77 -10.51 9.90
C PRO A 27 8.92 -11.32 8.94
N LEU A 28 7.87 -11.99 9.43
CA LEU A 28 6.99 -12.80 8.59
C LEU A 28 6.03 -11.94 7.76
N VAL A 29 5.57 -10.82 8.32
CA VAL A 29 4.82 -9.81 7.56
C VAL A 29 5.72 -9.17 6.50
N ASN A 30 6.97 -8.86 6.84
CA ASN A 30 7.93 -8.33 5.87
C ASN A 30 8.23 -9.33 4.77
N TYR A 31 8.41 -10.61 5.11
CA TYR A 31 8.60 -11.66 4.12
C TYR A 31 7.39 -11.76 3.19
N PHE A 32 6.19 -11.67 3.73
CA PHE A 32 4.97 -11.70 2.93
C PHE A 32 4.86 -10.53 1.94
N GLN A 33 5.32 -9.34 2.33
CA GLN A 33 5.16 -8.10 1.55
C GLN A 33 6.36 -7.78 0.64
N GLU A 34 7.58 -8.09 1.08
CA GLU A 34 8.85 -7.74 0.42
C GLU A 34 9.74 -8.94 0.09
N GLY A 35 9.42 -10.15 0.56
CA GLY A 35 10.20 -11.37 0.30
C GLY A 35 11.41 -11.60 1.22
N GLY A 36 11.73 -10.65 2.10
CA GLY A 36 12.83 -10.74 3.08
C GLY A 36 12.36 -10.72 4.53
N TYR A 37 13.16 -11.19 5.49
CA TYR A 37 12.80 -11.12 6.92
C TYR A 37 13.09 -9.76 7.57
N THR A 38 13.85 -8.90 6.93
CA THR A 38 14.14 -7.56 7.42
C THR A 38 13.67 -6.52 6.41
N PRO A 39 13.13 -5.39 6.88
CA PRO A 39 12.58 -4.39 6.00
C PRO A 39 13.68 -3.73 5.16
N SER A 40 13.41 -3.61 3.87
CA SER A 40 14.28 -2.87 2.95
C SER A 40 13.93 -1.38 2.99
N VAL A 41 14.70 -0.57 2.26
CA VAL A 41 14.39 0.87 2.12
C VAL A 41 13.11 1.09 1.28
N LEU A 42 12.57 0.05 0.63
CA LEU A 42 11.50 0.15 -0.34
C LEU A 42 10.13 0.51 0.27
N MET A 43 9.70 -0.12 1.37
CA MET A 43 8.40 0.17 1.99
C MET A 43 8.56 0.65 3.43
N LYS A 44 8.93 1.93 3.61
CA LYS A 44 9.15 2.54 4.93
C LYS A 44 7.93 2.57 5.85
N ASP A 45 6.74 2.32 5.30
CA ASP A 45 5.45 2.28 5.98
C ASP A 45 5.03 0.87 6.44
N ASN A 46 5.82 -0.16 6.10
CA ASN A 46 5.49 -1.54 6.41
C ASN A 46 5.50 -1.83 7.94
N TYR A 47 4.82 -2.90 8.34
CA TYR A 47 4.68 -3.25 9.76
C TYR A 47 6.03 -3.50 10.44
N ALA A 48 7.01 -4.06 9.73
CA ALA A 48 8.35 -4.30 10.27
C ALA A 48 9.08 -2.99 10.59
N TRP A 49 9.03 -2.00 9.71
CA TRP A 49 9.55 -0.65 9.97
C TRP A 49 8.87 0.00 11.19
N ARG A 50 7.54 -0.17 11.32
CA ARG A 50 6.81 0.33 12.50
C ARG A 50 7.35 -0.29 13.79
N ILE A 51 7.62 -1.59 13.80
CA ILE A 51 8.20 -2.25 14.99
C ILE A 51 9.62 -1.74 15.26
N LEU A 52 10.48 -1.62 14.26
CA LEU A 52 11.85 -1.10 14.43
C LEU A 52 11.87 0.32 15.02
N ARG A 53 10.91 1.17 14.65
CA ARG A 53 10.80 2.57 15.10
C ARG A 53 9.98 2.78 16.38
N SER A 54 9.22 1.78 16.84
CA SER A 54 8.26 1.92 17.94
C SER A 54 8.89 2.09 19.34
N GLY A 55 10.21 2.00 19.46
CA GLY A 55 10.91 1.99 20.75
C GLY A 55 10.60 0.77 21.64
N ILE A 56 9.78 -0.18 21.17
CA ILE A 56 9.30 -1.30 21.99
C ILE A 56 10.43 -2.19 22.50
N THR A 57 11.51 -2.30 21.73
CA THR A 57 12.69 -3.13 22.05
C THR A 57 13.74 -2.36 22.87
N GLU A 58 13.70 -1.02 22.87
CA GLU A 58 14.66 -0.18 23.60
C GLU A 58 14.54 -0.36 25.10
N LYS A 59 13.31 -0.53 25.59
CA LYS A 59 12.99 -0.86 26.99
C LYS A 59 13.64 -2.16 27.48
N TYR A 60 14.12 -3.00 26.56
CA TYR A 60 14.74 -4.29 26.83
C TYR A 60 16.20 -4.36 26.35
N GLY A 61 16.85 -3.20 26.15
CA GLY A 61 18.28 -3.10 25.84
C GLY A 61 18.65 -3.18 24.37
N LEU A 62 17.68 -3.28 23.46
CA LEU A 62 17.92 -3.33 22.01
C LEU A 62 17.66 -1.94 21.39
N THR A 63 18.66 -1.06 21.49
CA THR A 63 18.58 0.34 21.08
C THR A 63 19.08 0.58 19.66
N ASP A 64 20.17 -0.09 19.28
CA ASP A 64 20.80 0.03 17.97
C ASP A 64 19.94 -0.55 16.83
N GLU A 65 19.84 0.16 15.69
CA GLU A 65 19.03 -0.27 14.55
C GLU A 65 19.56 -1.54 13.89
N SER A 66 20.88 -1.71 13.81
CA SER A 66 21.51 -2.92 13.24
C SER A 66 21.16 -4.13 14.09
N ASP A 67 21.23 -4.01 15.41
CA ASP A 67 20.88 -5.09 16.33
C ASP A 67 19.38 -5.38 16.33
N LYS A 68 18.52 -4.36 16.20
CA LYS A 68 17.07 -4.55 15.96
C LYS A 68 16.81 -5.34 14.68
N LYS A 69 17.51 -5.04 13.58
CA LYS A 69 17.40 -5.80 12.31
C LYS A 69 17.92 -7.23 12.45
N LYS A 70 19.04 -7.44 13.15
CA LYS A 70 19.57 -8.79 13.42
C LYS A 70 18.59 -9.62 14.24
N ALA A 71 18.02 -9.06 15.31
CA ALA A 71 17.02 -9.74 16.13
C ALA A 71 15.79 -10.14 15.29
N MET A 72 15.34 -9.24 14.41
CA MET A 72 14.24 -9.53 13.47
C MET A 72 14.59 -10.64 12.49
N LEU A 73 15.81 -10.63 11.93
CA LEU A 73 16.29 -11.69 11.03
C LEU A 73 16.32 -13.06 11.74
N VAL A 74 16.95 -13.14 12.92
CA VAL A 74 17.06 -14.37 13.72
C VAL A 74 15.68 -14.92 14.06
N THR A 75 14.79 -14.07 14.55
CA THR A 75 13.42 -14.48 14.89
C THR A 75 12.62 -14.90 13.66
N GLY A 76 12.80 -14.24 12.51
CA GLY A 76 12.19 -14.65 11.24
C GLY A 76 12.57 -16.07 10.80
N HIS A 77 13.81 -16.49 11.06
CA HIS A 77 14.25 -17.86 10.79
C HIS A 77 13.74 -18.89 11.81
N TRP A 78 13.50 -18.49 13.05
CA TRP A 78 13.02 -19.40 14.11
C TRP A 78 11.50 -19.62 14.07
N VAL A 79 10.74 -18.61 13.65
CA VAL A 79 9.28 -18.68 13.65
C VAL A 79 8.80 -19.39 12.38
N SER A 80 7.98 -20.42 12.56
CA SER A 80 7.39 -21.16 11.44
C SER A 80 6.39 -20.30 10.65
N LYS A 81 6.74 -19.98 9.40
CA LYS A 81 5.87 -19.29 8.41
C LYS A 81 4.51 -19.96 8.26
N SER A 82 4.51 -21.28 8.04
CA SER A 82 3.32 -22.09 7.84
C SER A 82 2.35 -21.99 9.02
N VAL A 83 2.85 -22.06 10.26
CA VAL A 83 2.02 -21.95 11.47
C VAL A 83 1.42 -20.55 11.60
N VAL A 84 2.22 -19.49 11.41
CA VAL A 84 1.73 -18.11 11.54
C VAL A 84 0.71 -17.77 10.45
N PHE A 85 0.92 -18.22 9.22
CA PHE A 85 -0.03 -17.98 8.13
C PHE A 85 -1.30 -18.82 8.26
N HIS A 86 -1.20 -20.03 8.82
CA HIS A 86 -2.38 -20.80 9.22
C HIS A 86 -3.23 -20.05 10.25
N MET A 87 -2.58 -19.45 11.26
CA MET A 87 -3.26 -18.61 12.25
C MET A 87 -3.90 -17.37 11.61
N ALA A 88 -3.27 -16.76 10.60
CA ALA A 88 -3.79 -15.60 9.89
C ALA A 88 -4.99 -15.92 8.99
N THR A 89 -5.10 -17.14 8.46
CA THR A 89 -6.10 -17.48 7.44
C THR A 89 -7.36 -18.17 7.98
N LYS A 90 -7.36 -18.66 9.24
CA LYS A 90 -8.46 -19.31 10.01
C LYS A 90 -9.22 -20.48 9.36
N HIS A 91 -9.28 -20.57 8.04
CA HIS A 91 -10.11 -21.47 7.23
C HIS A 91 -9.31 -22.52 6.45
N ARG A 92 -7.97 -22.46 6.50
CA ARG A 92 -7.12 -23.40 5.75
C ARG A 92 -6.71 -24.54 6.65
N GLN A 93 -7.14 -25.76 6.34
CA GLN A 93 -6.69 -26.97 7.05
C GLN A 93 -5.23 -27.32 6.71
N LEU A 94 -4.30 -26.46 7.11
CA LEU A 94 -2.88 -26.73 7.01
C LEU A 94 -2.49 -27.65 8.17
N ARG A 95 -2.42 -28.96 7.91
CA ARG A 95 -1.88 -29.93 8.88
C ARG A 95 -0.38 -29.72 8.99
N HIS A 96 0.12 -29.48 10.20
CA HIS A 96 1.55 -29.28 10.43
C HIS A 96 2.08 -30.27 11.48
N PRO A 97 3.26 -30.88 11.28
CA PRO A 97 3.84 -31.83 12.23
C PRO A 97 4.32 -31.16 13.53
N ILE A 98 4.62 -29.85 13.47
CA ILE A 98 5.08 -29.09 14.64
C ILE A 98 3.87 -28.66 15.49
N ARG A 99 3.88 -29.03 16.78
CA ARG A 99 2.90 -28.53 17.76
C ARG A 99 3.11 -27.02 17.97
N PRO A 100 2.13 -26.16 17.69
CA PRO A 100 2.29 -24.73 17.88
C PRO A 100 2.44 -24.39 19.37
N VAL A 101 3.36 -23.48 19.69
CA VAL A 101 3.35 -22.79 20.98
C VAL A 101 2.01 -22.05 21.07
N LYS A 102 1.24 -22.27 22.14
CA LYS A 102 -0.10 -21.67 22.29
C LYS A 102 -0.12 -20.45 23.21
N ILE A 103 0.90 -20.31 24.06
CA ILE A 103 0.99 -19.30 25.12
C ILE A 103 2.45 -18.83 25.20
N ILE A 104 2.67 -17.52 25.28
CA ILE A 104 3.98 -16.90 25.53
C ILE A 104 3.88 -16.07 26.82
N GLY A 105 4.74 -16.33 27.79
CA GLY A 105 4.69 -15.64 29.09
C GLY A 105 3.42 -15.93 29.90
N TYR A 106 3.01 -14.99 30.76
CA TYR A 106 1.81 -15.12 31.59
C TYR A 106 0.55 -14.78 30.76
N GLU A 107 -0.32 -15.77 30.55
CA GLU A 107 -1.67 -15.65 29.97
C GLU A 107 -1.80 -15.12 28.52
N GLN A 108 -0.72 -14.71 27.85
CA GLN A 108 -0.80 -14.23 26.47
C GLN A 108 -1.02 -15.41 25.50
N SER A 109 -2.30 -15.70 25.21
CA SER A 109 -2.67 -16.71 24.23
C SER A 109 -2.37 -16.21 22.82
N LEU A 110 -1.70 -17.05 22.03
CA LEU A 110 -1.51 -16.80 20.61
C LEU A 110 -2.82 -16.96 19.81
N LYS A 111 -3.83 -17.64 20.37
CA LYS A 111 -5.14 -17.83 19.72
C LYS A 111 -5.98 -16.55 19.66
N THR A 112 -5.78 -15.63 20.61
CA THR A 112 -6.55 -14.38 20.70
C THR A 112 -5.90 -13.25 19.89
N LEU A 113 -4.71 -13.48 19.34
CA LEU A 113 -4.02 -12.51 18.50
C LEU A 113 -4.58 -12.55 17.09
N ASP A 114 -5.32 -11.50 16.73
CA ASP A 114 -5.70 -11.27 15.34
C ASP A 114 -4.52 -10.66 14.58
N ILE A 115 -3.72 -11.57 14.00
CA ILE A 115 -2.63 -11.23 13.10
C ILE A 115 -3.07 -11.16 11.63
N SER A 116 -4.32 -11.55 11.31
CA SER A 116 -4.82 -11.60 9.92
C SER A 116 -4.74 -10.24 9.24
N LYS A 117 -5.00 -9.17 10.00
CA LYS A 117 -4.92 -7.78 9.56
C LYS A 117 -3.60 -7.36 8.93
N TYR A 118 -2.50 -8.01 9.28
CA TYR A 118 -1.18 -7.69 8.71
C TYR A 118 -0.94 -8.32 7.34
N PHE A 119 -1.81 -9.26 6.93
CA PHE A 119 -1.69 -10.02 5.68
C PHE A 119 -2.76 -9.67 4.64
N PHE A 120 -3.66 -8.70 4.91
CA PHE A 120 -4.63 -8.20 3.91
C PHE A 120 -4.05 -7.19 2.92
N TYR A 121 -2.73 -7.13 2.81
CA TYR A 121 -2.04 -6.32 1.82
C TYR A 121 -1.61 -7.18 0.63
N VAL A 122 -1.36 -6.52 -0.49
CA VAL A 122 -0.77 -7.14 -1.67
C VAL A 122 0.56 -7.82 -1.31
N PRO A 123 0.75 -9.10 -1.66
CA PRO A 123 1.95 -9.84 -1.32
C PRO A 123 3.13 -9.44 -2.21
N VAL A 124 4.32 -9.91 -1.84
CA VAL A 124 5.52 -9.80 -2.68
C VAL A 124 5.26 -10.36 -4.08
N GLY A 125 5.85 -9.69 -5.08
CA GLY A 125 5.63 -9.99 -6.50
C GLY A 125 4.56 -9.12 -7.17
N PHE A 126 3.81 -8.32 -6.39
CA PHE A 126 2.79 -7.38 -6.88
C PHE A 126 3.05 -5.93 -6.43
N THR A 127 4.32 -5.58 -6.23
CA THR A 127 4.73 -4.25 -5.77
C THR A 127 4.25 -3.14 -6.71
N ASN A 128 4.26 -3.34 -8.02
CA ASN A 128 3.82 -2.32 -8.96
C ASN A 128 2.30 -2.12 -8.87
N THR A 129 1.55 -3.21 -8.76
CA THR A 129 0.09 -3.15 -8.54
C THR A 129 -0.25 -2.40 -7.26
N ARG A 130 0.49 -2.65 -6.16
CA ARG A 130 0.32 -1.91 -4.91
C ARG A 130 0.57 -0.42 -5.10
N ILE A 131 1.70 -0.03 -5.68
CA ILE A 131 2.07 1.38 -5.89
C ILE A 131 1.06 2.07 -6.80
N ALA A 132 0.73 1.44 -7.93
CA ALA A 132 -0.22 1.97 -8.89
C ALA A 132 -1.58 2.21 -8.24
N TYR A 133 -2.09 1.22 -7.51
CA TYR A 133 -3.37 1.34 -6.80
C TYR A 133 -3.36 2.46 -5.76
N MET A 134 -2.28 2.59 -4.97
CA MET A 134 -2.17 3.65 -3.96
C MET A 134 -2.24 5.04 -4.59
N ILE A 135 -1.63 5.25 -5.76
CA ILE A 135 -1.68 6.53 -6.48
C ILE A 135 -3.05 6.72 -7.12
N ALA A 136 -3.54 5.72 -7.85
CA ALA A 136 -4.85 5.74 -8.50
C ALA A 136 -5.96 6.07 -7.49
N ASN A 137 -5.91 5.48 -6.30
CA ASN A 137 -6.88 5.75 -5.23
C ASN A 137 -6.89 7.22 -4.76
N ARG A 138 -5.77 7.93 -4.85
CA ARG A 138 -5.68 9.38 -4.59
C ARG A 138 -6.18 10.18 -5.80
N MET A 139 -5.70 9.84 -6.99
CA MET A 139 -6.05 10.50 -8.25
C MET A 139 -7.55 10.44 -8.56
N VAL A 140 -8.21 9.30 -8.35
CA VAL A 140 -9.66 9.12 -8.60
C VAL A 140 -10.51 10.00 -7.67
N ARG A 141 -9.93 10.46 -6.56
CA ARG A 141 -10.54 11.42 -5.60
C ARG A 141 -10.08 12.85 -5.82
N SER A 142 -9.26 13.12 -6.83
CA SER A 142 -8.76 14.45 -7.14
C SER A 142 -9.58 15.08 -8.26
N VAL A 143 -9.45 16.40 -8.43
CA VAL A 143 -10.10 17.11 -9.54
C VAL A 143 -9.56 16.67 -10.90
N CYS A 144 -8.44 15.94 -10.98
CA CYS A 144 -7.85 15.53 -12.25
C CYS A 144 -8.57 14.34 -12.90
N ILE A 145 -9.33 13.55 -12.15
CA ILE A 145 -9.92 12.29 -12.65
C ILE A 145 -10.72 12.45 -13.95
N PRO A 146 -11.51 13.52 -14.19
CA PRO A 146 -12.34 13.60 -15.39
C PRO A 146 -11.54 13.83 -16.68
N LEU A 147 -10.24 14.06 -16.58
CA LEU A 147 -9.30 14.22 -17.71
C LEU A 147 -8.45 12.98 -17.92
N PHE A 148 -8.66 11.94 -17.11
CA PHE A 148 -8.00 10.68 -17.31
C PHE A 148 -8.71 9.91 -18.42
N GLU A 149 -8.07 9.77 -19.57
CA GLU A 149 -8.70 9.22 -20.79
C GLU A 149 -9.06 7.73 -20.66
N ASP A 150 -8.43 6.98 -19.76
CA ASP A 150 -8.54 5.53 -19.68
C ASP A 150 -9.08 5.06 -18.31
N PHE A 151 -10.39 5.24 -18.10
CA PHE A 151 -11.08 4.72 -16.91
C PHE A 151 -11.07 3.18 -16.85
N SER A 152 -11.07 2.50 -18.00
CA SER A 152 -10.97 1.04 -18.07
C SER A 152 -9.70 0.54 -17.38
N GLU A 153 -8.55 1.15 -17.66
CA GLU A 153 -7.29 0.78 -17.04
C GLU A 153 -7.29 0.96 -15.52
N LEU A 154 -7.99 1.97 -14.99
CA LEU A 154 -8.14 2.19 -13.55
C LEU A 154 -9.08 1.19 -12.90
N ILE A 155 -10.19 0.85 -13.57
CA ILE A 155 -11.14 -0.16 -13.11
C ILE A 155 -10.48 -1.53 -13.08
N GLU A 156 -9.74 -1.91 -14.13
CA GLU A 156 -8.96 -3.15 -14.18
C GLU A 156 -7.94 -3.23 -13.03
N LEU A 157 -7.24 -2.13 -12.76
CA LEU A 157 -6.29 -2.04 -11.65
C LEU A 157 -6.98 -2.27 -10.29
N GLN A 158 -8.15 -1.66 -10.08
CA GLN A 158 -8.94 -1.86 -8.87
C GLN A 158 -9.38 -3.31 -8.73
N GLN A 159 -9.88 -3.91 -9.81
CA GLN A 159 -10.35 -5.29 -9.82
C GLN A 159 -9.22 -6.26 -9.53
N LEU A 160 -8.05 -6.07 -10.17
CA LEU A 160 -6.85 -6.85 -9.91
C LEU A 160 -6.41 -6.71 -8.44
N TYR A 161 -6.36 -5.49 -7.91
CA TYR A 161 -6.02 -5.24 -6.51
C TYR A 161 -6.99 -5.97 -5.57
N CYS A 162 -8.30 -5.82 -5.77
CA CYS A 162 -9.34 -6.49 -4.98
C CYS A 162 -9.27 -8.01 -5.08
N GLN A 163 -9.01 -8.54 -6.27
CA GLN A 163 -8.81 -9.97 -6.50
C GLN A 163 -7.63 -10.48 -5.68
N ILE A 164 -6.50 -9.76 -5.68
CA ILE A 164 -5.31 -10.14 -4.93
C ILE A 164 -5.57 -10.08 -3.42
N ILE A 165 -6.11 -8.98 -2.88
CA ILE A 165 -6.31 -8.85 -1.42
C ILE A 165 -7.40 -9.77 -0.87
N SER A 166 -8.32 -10.26 -1.73
CA SER A 166 -9.33 -11.25 -1.33
C SER A 166 -8.70 -12.58 -0.92
N ASP A 167 -7.57 -12.93 -1.53
CA ASP A 167 -6.79 -14.11 -1.20
C ASP A 167 -5.28 -13.93 -1.52
N PRO A 168 -4.56 -13.12 -0.72
CA PRO A 168 -3.21 -12.70 -1.09
C PRO A 168 -2.20 -13.85 -0.99
N PHE A 169 -2.52 -14.91 -0.24
CA PHE A 169 -1.65 -16.08 -0.11
C PHE A 169 -1.52 -16.89 -1.40
N HIS A 170 -2.57 -16.94 -2.25
CA HIS A 170 -2.49 -17.63 -3.56
C HIS A 170 -1.73 -16.83 -4.63
N TYR A 171 -1.48 -15.55 -4.37
CA TYR A 171 -0.72 -14.65 -5.24
C TYR A 171 0.74 -14.47 -4.80
N HIS A 172 1.07 -14.83 -3.56
CA HIS A 172 2.43 -14.79 -3.04
C HIS A 172 3.40 -15.64 -3.90
N ILE A 173 4.67 -15.24 -3.98
CA ILE A 173 5.69 -15.96 -4.77
C ILE A 173 5.83 -17.43 -4.35
N ASP A 174 5.70 -17.68 -3.05
CA ASP A 174 5.74 -19.01 -2.43
C ASP A 174 4.34 -19.63 -2.19
N ALA A 175 3.33 -19.27 -3.00
CA ALA A 175 1.94 -19.71 -2.80
C ALA A 175 1.80 -21.22 -2.59
N GLU A 176 2.55 -22.06 -3.30
CA GLU A 176 2.51 -23.51 -3.15
C GLU A 176 2.87 -23.95 -1.72
N TYR A 177 3.96 -23.39 -1.17
CA TYR A 177 4.37 -23.64 0.21
C TYR A 177 3.34 -23.09 1.22
N LEU A 178 2.67 -21.97 0.93
CA LEU A 178 1.74 -21.32 1.87
C LEU A 178 0.32 -21.89 1.83
N THR A 179 -0.07 -22.50 0.72
CA THR A 179 -1.46 -22.86 0.43
C THR A 179 -1.65 -24.35 0.10
N ASN A 180 -0.55 -25.10 -0.10
CA ASN A 180 -0.56 -26.44 -0.72
C ASN A 180 -1.29 -26.48 -2.06
N SER A 181 -1.41 -25.34 -2.74
CA SER A 181 -2.10 -25.18 -4.01
C SER A 181 -1.21 -24.42 -5.01
N PRO A 182 -1.31 -24.69 -6.31
CA PRO A 182 -0.51 -24.00 -7.30
C PRO A 182 -0.71 -22.48 -7.25
N LYS A 183 0.38 -21.75 -7.46
CA LYS A 183 0.34 -20.28 -7.58
C LYS A 183 -0.58 -19.87 -8.73
N LYS A 184 -1.40 -18.83 -8.52
CA LYS A 184 -2.14 -18.20 -9.62
C LYS A 184 -1.18 -17.57 -10.62
N LYS A 185 -1.40 -17.83 -11.92
CA LYS A 185 -0.53 -17.36 -13.04
C LYS A 185 -0.82 -15.91 -13.45
N ILE A 186 -0.96 -15.00 -12.49
CA ILE A 186 -1.10 -13.56 -12.78
C ILE A 186 0.26 -12.90 -12.60
N THR A 187 0.60 -12.02 -13.53
CA THR A 187 1.83 -11.21 -13.51
C THR A 187 1.51 -9.76 -13.18
N ASP A 188 2.45 -9.09 -12.52
CA ASP A 188 2.30 -7.70 -12.14
C ASP A 188 2.63 -6.77 -13.33
N THR A 189 1.62 -6.50 -14.15
CA THR A 189 1.72 -5.66 -15.36
C THR A 189 1.40 -4.18 -15.10
N SER A 190 1.10 -3.82 -13.85
CA SER A 190 0.65 -2.46 -13.46
C SER A 190 1.69 -1.37 -13.70
N LYS A 191 2.96 -1.72 -13.98
CA LYS A 191 4.01 -0.78 -14.40
C LYS A 191 3.64 0.02 -15.65
N ASN A 192 2.74 -0.49 -16.49
CA ASN A 192 2.34 0.14 -17.75
C ASN A 192 1.51 1.42 -17.55
N ARG A 193 1.13 1.74 -16.31
CA ARG A 193 0.36 2.93 -15.93
C ARG A 193 1.21 3.93 -15.14
N PHE A 194 2.49 3.65 -14.97
CA PHE A 194 3.34 4.41 -14.06
C PHE A 194 3.67 5.79 -14.58
N SER A 195 3.69 6.04 -15.89
CA SER A 195 3.93 7.40 -16.35
C SER A 195 2.85 8.33 -15.86
N ARG A 196 1.59 8.05 -16.21
CA ARG A 196 0.45 8.93 -15.88
C ARG A 196 0.27 9.12 -14.37
N LEU A 197 0.40 8.02 -13.61
CA LEU A 197 0.28 8.05 -12.15
C LEU A 197 1.45 8.84 -11.51
N THR A 198 2.67 8.67 -12.00
CA THR A 198 3.83 9.42 -11.50
C THR A 198 3.73 10.89 -11.86
N THR A 199 3.28 11.25 -13.06
CA THR A 199 3.05 12.65 -13.47
C THR A 199 2.02 13.33 -12.56
N TYR A 200 0.89 12.69 -12.28
CA TYR A 200 -0.09 13.19 -11.28
C TYR A 200 0.58 13.43 -9.93
N LEU A 201 1.30 12.43 -9.42
CA LEU A 201 1.89 12.49 -8.10
C LEU A 201 2.98 13.57 -8.00
N ASN A 202 3.80 13.72 -9.03
CA ASN A 202 4.88 14.71 -9.09
C ASN A 202 4.34 16.15 -9.08
N ILE A 203 3.22 16.40 -9.76
CA ILE A 203 2.61 17.74 -9.83
C ILE A 203 1.80 18.05 -8.56
N PHE A 204 0.90 17.15 -8.15
CA PHE A 204 -0.07 17.44 -7.09
C PHE A 204 0.39 17.08 -5.68
N GLU A 205 1.29 16.10 -5.57
CA GLU A 205 1.76 15.59 -4.28
C GLU A 205 3.29 15.39 -4.29
N PRO A 206 4.11 16.40 -4.64
CA PRO A 206 5.56 16.27 -4.81
C PRO A 206 6.31 15.83 -3.54
N ARG A 207 5.65 15.92 -2.37
CA ARG A 207 6.18 15.49 -1.07
C ARG A 207 5.70 14.10 -0.65
N SER A 208 4.95 13.40 -1.50
CA SER A 208 4.41 12.09 -1.18
C SER A 208 5.53 11.07 -0.95
N GLU A 209 5.42 10.29 0.13
CA GLU A 209 6.32 9.17 0.39
C GLU A 209 6.28 8.10 -0.71
N LEU A 210 5.23 8.08 -1.54
CA LEU A 210 5.16 7.21 -2.73
C LEU A 210 6.25 7.54 -3.76
N LEU A 211 6.77 8.77 -3.78
CA LEU A 211 7.93 9.14 -4.61
C LEU A 211 9.26 8.63 -4.05
N LEU A 212 9.27 7.94 -2.90
CA LEU A 212 10.47 7.26 -2.39
C LEU A 212 10.67 5.87 -3.01
N TYR A 213 9.67 5.35 -3.72
CA TYR A 213 9.77 4.05 -4.38
C TYR A 213 10.70 4.14 -5.60
N PRO A 214 11.70 3.24 -5.74
CA PRO A 214 12.64 3.27 -6.87
C PRO A 214 11.97 3.00 -8.21
N GLN A 215 10.78 2.42 -8.20
CA GLN A 215 9.90 2.34 -9.34
C GLN A 215 9.58 3.76 -9.87
N LEU A 216 9.27 4.71 -9.01
CA LEU A 216 8.80 6.03 -9.43
C LEU A 216 9.90 7.09 -9.46
N CYS A 217 10.95 6.94 -8.67
CA CYS A 217 12.00 7.96 -8.51
C CYS A 217 13.37 7.33 -8.28
N VAL A 218 14.40 7.83 -8.96
CA VAL A 218 15.80 7.43 -8.75
C VAL A 218 16.64 8.68 -8.60
N ASN A 219 17.46 8.74 -7.55
CA ASN A 219 18.34 9.88 -7.24
C ASN A 219 17.59 11.23 -7.16
N GLY A 220 16.38 11.22 -6.60
CA GLY A 220 15.54 12.42 -6.48
C GLY A 220 14.89 12.89 -7.79
N LYS A 221 15.04 12.13 -8.88
CA LYS A 221 14.38 12.40 -10.15
C LYS A 221 13.28 11.38 -10.41
N THR A 222 12.09 11.87 -10.66
CA THR A 222 10.92 11.07 -11.01
C THR A 222 11.10 10.44 -12.40
N ARG A 223 10.46 9.29 -12.63
CA ARG A 223 10.72 8.40 -13.77
C ARG A 223 9.63 8.37 -14.82
N GLU A 224 8.61 9.22 -14.72
CA GLU A 224 7.45 9.30 -15.62
C GLU A 224 7.87 9.28 -17.10
N LYS A 225 8.92 10.02 -17.48
CA LYS A 225 9.41 10.14 -18.86
C LYS A 225 10.11 8.89 -19.40
N TYR A 226 10.46 7.94 -18.53
CA TYR A 226 11.10 6.68 -18.91
C TYR A 226 10.10 5.54 -19.12
N TYR A 227 8.82 5.78 -18.88
CA TYR A 227 7.76 4.81 -19.07
C TYR A 227 7.12 4.94 -20.46
N PHE A 228 6.72 3.82 -21.03
CA PHE A 228 6.15 3.75 -22.39
C PHE A 228 4.83 4.52 -22.53
N ASP A 229 4.08 4.71 -21.45
CA ASP A 229 2.79 5.41 -21.41
C ASP A 229 2.91 6.92 -21.17
N TYR A 230 4.11 7.50 -21.32
CA TYR A 230 4.34 8.93 -21.12
C TYR A 230 3.67 9.80 -22.17
N ASN A 231 3.07 10.89 -21.69
CA ASN A 231 2.33 11.84 -22.51
C ASN A 231 2.60 13.28 -22.03
N ASP A 232 3.38 14.04 -22.82
CA ASP A 232 3.67 15.46 -22.56
C ASP A 232 2.38 16.31 -22.48
N HIS A 233 1.35 15.95 -23.24
CA HIS A 233 0.08 16.65 -23.23
C HIS A 233 -0.63 16.51 -21.87
N LEU A 234 -0.55 15.33 -21.26
CA LEU A 234 -1.09 15.08 -19.92
C LEU A 234 -0.33 15.89 -18.86
N GLU A 235 1.01 15.91 -18.91
CA GLU A 235 1.85 16.70 -17.99
C GLU A 235 1.49 18.19 -18.05
N ASN A 236 1.37 18.75 -19.25
CA ASN A 236 0.98 20.14 -19.47
C ASN A 236 -0.43 20.43 -18.94
N THR A 237 -1.38 19.53 -19.20
CA THR A 237 -2.77 19.66 -18.74
C THR A 237 -2.86 19.65 -17.22
N LEU A 238 -2.20 18.69 -16.56
CA LEU A 238 -2.16 18.60 -15.11
C LEU A 238 -1.51 19.85 -14.47
N SER A 239 -0.50 20.42 -15.11
CA SER A 239 0.16 21.66 -14.66
C SER A 239 -0.75 22.88 -14.74
N VAL A 240 -1.56 22.97 -15.80
CA VAL A 240 -2.57 24.04 -15.95
C VAL A 240 -3.63 23.94 -14.84
N ILE A 241 -4.13 22.73 -14.56
CA ILE A 241 -5.10 22.50 -13.48
C ILE A 241 -4.50 22.89 -12.14
N TYR A 242 -3.28 22.43 -11.84
CA TYR A 242 -2.61 22.77 -10.60
C TYR A 242 -2.53 24.29 -10.43
N THR A 243 -2.11 24.99 -11.48
CA THR A 243 -2.04 26.46 -11.47
C THR A 243 -3.41 27.09 -11.22
N GLU A 244 -4.47 26.64 -11.88
CA GLU A 244 -5.81 27.22 -11.72
C GLU A 244 -6.42 26.93 -10.33
N ILE A 245 -6.06 25.81 -9.68
CA ILE A 245 -6.50 25.54 -8.29
C ILE A 245 -5.81 26.49 -7.30
N TYR A 246 -4.50 26.68 -7.41
CA TYR A 246 -3.70 27.39 -6.41
C TYR A 246 -3.53 28.89 -6.71
N MET A 247 -3.68 29.28 -7.98
CA MET A 247 -3.58 30.65 -8.49
C MET A 247 -4.73 30.89 -9.49
N PRO A 248 -5.98 30.93 -9.01
CA PRO A 248 -7.14 30.97 -9.88
C PRO A 248 -7.18 32.24 -10.73
N SER A 249 -7.35 32.07 -12.04
CA SER A 249 -7.56 33.17 -12.97
C SER A 249 -8.95 33.81 -12.82
N GLY A 250 -9.87 33.11 -12.15
CA GLY A 250 -11.27 33.50 -11.96
C GLY A 250 -12.19 33.08 -13.11
N ASN A 251 -11.65 32.33 -14.08
CA ASN A 251 -12.41 31.66 -15.12
C ASN A 251 -12.89 30.28 -14.63
N HIS A 252 -13.79 29.65 -15.38
CA HIS A 252 -14.11 28.24 -15.13
C HIS A 252 -12.93 27.37 -15.56
N LEU A 253 -12.58 26.35 -14.77
CA LEU A 253 -11.50 25.43 -15.12
C LEU A 253 -11.72 24.80 -16.50
N GLN A 254 -12.98 24.49 -16.85
CA GLN A 254 -13.33 23.95 -18.16
C GLN A 254 -12.97 24.92 -19.31
N ASP A 255 -13.19 26.22 -19.14
CA ASP A 255 -12.86 27.22 -20.15
C ASP A 255 -11.35 27.35 -20.31
N VAL A 256 -10.61 27.39 -19.20
CA VAL A 256 -9.14 27.44 -19.20
C VAL A 256 -8.55 26.22 -19.92
N LEU A 257 -9.05 25.02 -19.62
CA LEU A 257 -8.60 23.79 -20.28
C LEU A 257 -8.93 23.77 -21.77
N LYS A 258 -10.09 24.30 -22.17
CA LYS A 258 -10.48 24.43 -23.58
C LYS A 258 -9.57 25.41 -24.31
N ASP A 259 -9.26 26.54 -23.70
CA ASP A 259 -8.49 27.61 -24.34
C ASP A 259 -6.99 27.30 -24.39
N VAL A 260 -6.43 26.82 -23.29
CA VAL A 260 -4.99 26.56 -23.13
C VAL A 260 -4.60 25.18 -23.62
N CYS A 261 -5.31 24.14 -23.16
CA CYS A 261 -4.97 22.75 -23.46
C CYS A 261 -5.65 22.24 -24.73
N LYS A 262 -6.60 22.98 -25.31
CA LYS A 262 -7.42 22.52 -26.46
C LYS A 262 -8.21 21.24 -26.16
N ILE A 263 -8.47 20.97 -24.89
CA ILE A 263 -9.25 19.80 -24.46
C ILE A 263 -10.71 20.21 -24.38
N SER A 264 -11.55 19.59 -25.20
CA SER A 264 -12.99 19.64 -25.00
C SER A 264 -13.32 18.62 -23.92
N VAL A 265 -13.33 19.07 -22.67
CA VAL A 265 -13.76 18.20 -21.58
C VAL A 265 -15.26 18.01 -21.72
N LYS A 266 -15.67 16.84 -22.19
CA LYS A 266 -17.05 16.38 -21.99
C LYS A 266 -17.16 16.07 -20.50
N PHE A 267 -17.53 17.07 -19.71
CA PHE A 267 -18.01 16.86 -18.35
C PHE A 267 -19.47 16.49 -18.45
N PRO A 268 -19.85 15.31 -17.97
CA PRO A 268 -21.19 15.23 -17.44
C PRO A 268 -21.26 14.40 -16.16
N PRO A 269 -22.29 14.63 -15.33
CA PRO A 269 -22.84 13.57 -14.49
C PRO A 269 -23.39 12.38 -15.31
N GLU A 270 -22.94 12.13 -16.55
CA GLU A 270 -23.42 11.10 -17.49
C GLU A 270 -22.29 10.23 -18.07
N ASP A 271 -21.01 10.46 -17.72
CA ASP A 271 -19.94 9.54 -18.10
C ASP A 271 -20.07 8.29 -17.23
N ASN A 272 -20.68 7.25 -17.79
CA ASN A 272 -20.89 5.98 -17.11
C ASN A 272 -19.57 5.35 -16.68
N MET A 273 -18.47 5.53 -17.43
CA MET A 273 -17.17 4.97 -17.07
C MET A 273 -16.56 5.69 -15.86
N LEU A 274 -16.74 7.01 -15.75
CA LEU A 274 -16.31 7.76 -14.55
C LEU A 274 -17.13 7.35 -13.32
N LYS A 275 -18.45 7.19 -13.47
CA LYS A 275 -19.33 6.70 -12.39
C LYS A 275 -18.92 5.30 -11.93
N ASP A 276 -18.71 4.39 -12.87
CA ASP A 276 -18.25 3.02 -12.59
C ASP A 276 -16.89 3.04 -11.89
N CYS A 277 -15.98 3.92 -12.32
CA CYS A 277 -14.68 4.12 -11.67
C CYS A 277 -14.86 4.60 -10.22
N TRP A 278 -15.68 5.62 -9.97
CA TRP A 278 -15.96 6.10 -8.62
C TRP A 278 -16.63 5.05 -7.73
N GLU A 279 -17.54 4.24 -8.26
CA GLU A 279 -18.17 3.13 -7.54
C GLU A 279 -17.13 2.08 -7.14
N LYS A 280 -16.29 1.64 -8.09
CA LYS A 280 -15.24 0.64 -7.83
C LYS A 280 -14.22 1.13 -6.80
N TYR A 281 -13.82 2.40 -6.86
CA TYR A 281 -12.90 2.98 -5.89
C TYR A 281 -13.59 3.44 -4.60
N VAL A 282 -14.91 3.31 -4.48
CA VAL A 282 -15.70 3.73 -3.32
C VAL A 282 -15.41 5.21 -2.97
N VAL A 283 -15.61 6.09 -3.95
CA VAL A 283 -15.45 7.54 -3.76
C VAL A 283 -16.73 8.11 -3.16
N ASP A 284 -16.61 8.80 -2.03
CA ASP A 284 -17.76 9.41 -1.34
C ASP A 284 -18.46 10.45 -2.23
N GLU A 285 -19.79 10.49 -2.19
CA GLU A 285 -20.60 11.44 -2.96
C GLU A 285 -20.18 12.89 -2.71
N LYS A 286 -19.81 13.24 -1.48
CA LYS A 286 -19.29 14.57 -1.14
C LYS A 286 -18.03 14.94 -1.94
N ILE A 287 -17.12 13.98 -2.14
CA ILE A 287 -15.91 14.17 -2.95
C ILE A 287 -16.30 14.32 -4.41
N GLN A 288 -17.19 13.47 -4.92
CA GLN A 288 -17.70 13.55 -6.29
C GLN A 288 -18.30 14.94 -6.58
N GLN A 289 -19.20 15.42 -5.70
CA GLN A 289 -19.81 16.74 -5.82
C GLN A 289 -18.79 17.88 -5.74
N SER A 290 -17.79 17.77 -4.86
CA SER A 290 -16.70 18.75 -4.79
C SER A 290 -15.91 18.80 -6.10
N ILE A 291 -15.59 17.65 -6.71
CA ILE A 291 -14.89 17.60 -8.00
C ILE A 291 -15.75 18.27 -9.08
N LEU A 292 -17.03 17.91 -9.18
CA LEU A 292 -17.95 18.51 -10.15
C LEU A 292 -18.05 20.04 -9.99
N HIS A 293 -18.09 20.51 -8.74
CA HIS A 293 -18.15 21.95 -8.46
C HIS A 293 -16.93 22.71 -9.01
N TYR A 294 -15.71 22.17 -8.93
CA TYR A 294 -14.50 22.82 -9.46
C TYR A 294 -14.56 23.08 -10.98
N TYR A 295 -15.32 22.27 -11.73
CA TYR A 295 -15.46 22.45 -13.17
C TYR A 295 -16.65 23.31 -13.55
N GLN A 296 -17.69 23.35 -12.70
CA GLN A 296 -18.94 24.07 -12.96
C GLN A 296 -18.96 25.49 -12.37
N SER A 297 -18.17 25.76 -11.33
CA SER A 297 -18.15 27.05 -10.63
C SER A 297 -16.99 27.94 -11.10
N ARG A 298 -17.14 29.26 -10.95
CA ARG A 298 -16.01 30.19 -11.13
C ARG A 298 -15.12 30.09 -9.91
N SER A 299 -13.81 29.92 -10.11
CA SER A 299 -12.86 29.98 -9.02
C SER A 299 -12.89 31.37 -8.37
N PRO A 300 -12.90 31.48 -7.02
CA PRO A 300 -12.90 32.77 -6.35
C PRO A 300 -11.61 33.54 -6.69
N ARG A 301 -11.76 34.79 -7.16
CA ARG A 301 -10.60 35.67 -7.41
C ARG A 301 -9.87 35.92 -6.10
N VAL A 302 -8.56 35.67 -6.07
CA VAL A 302 -7.71 36.18 -4.97
C VAL A 302 -7.70 37.71 -5.08
N PRO A 303 -8.13 38.46 -4.04
CA PRO A 303 -8.03 39.91 -4.05
C PRO A 303 -6.56 40.31 -4.24
N ARG A 304 -6.30 41.18 -5.21
CA ARG A 304 -4.98 41.80 -5.41
C ARG A 304 -4.64 42.74 -4.26
#